data_AF-A0A965XZT1-F1
#
_entry.id   AF-A0A965XZT1-F1
#
_cell.length_a   1.000
_cell.length_b   1.000
_cell.length_c   1.000
_cell.angle_alpha   90.00
_cell.angle_beta   90.00
_cell.angle_gamma   90.00
#
_symmetry.space_group_name_H-M   'P 1'
#
loop_
_entity.id
_entity.type
_entity.pdbx_description
1 polymer ?
#
loop_
_entity_poly.entity_id
_entity_poly.type
_entity_poly.pdbx_seq_one_letter_code
_entity_poly.pdbx_strand_id
1 'polypeptide(L)'
;IPVPGEISLAHHGVLFLDEMTEFRAETLDALRQPMEEHEIHLYRLRHRFVYPADFLLIGAANPCRCGEYLEPGGTCRCTPDQQKRHLSRISGPLLDRIDLVVEMTRPDGDAISAGMTGPSDRPPCQDQPGRRVRQCREFQFDRCRRRKEPVRLNGRQSGMGLAQRLEIDPQLIREGAAMANALQLSVRGYHRLLRLARTIADYELSDRVRSEHLAEALQYRLHLDAEVRS
;
A
#
# COMPACT_ATOMS: atom_id res chain seq x y z
N ILE A 1 -7.45 -31.81 -11.25
CA ILE A 1 -6.81 -30.92 -10.26
C ILE A 1 -6.98 -29.50 -10.79
N PRO A 2 -7.53 -28.53 -10.02
CA PRO A 2 -7.62 -27.15 -10.48
C PRO A 2 -6.22 -26.59 -10.80
N VAL A 3 -6.13 -25.67 -11.77
CA VAL A 3 -4.87 -25.02 -12.13
C VAL A 3 -4.72 -23.75 -11.29
N PRO A 4 -3.52 -23.41 -10.78
CA PRO A 4 -3.31 -22.15 -10.08
C PRO A 4 -3.63 -20.96 -10.98
N GLY A 5 -4.38 -19.99 -10.45
CA GLY A 5 -4.63 -18.71 -11.11
C GLY A 5 -3.50 -17.69 -10.89
N GLU A 6 -3.68 -16.51 -11.45
CA GLU A 6 -2.74 -15.38 -11.47
C GLU A 6 -2.30 -14.97 -10.06
N ILE A 7 -3.22 -14.99 -9.10
CA ILE A 7 -2.94 -14.67 -7.69
C ILE A 7 -1.91 -15.64 -7.10
N SER A 8 -2.03 -16.94 -7.40
CA SER A 8 -1.07 -17.95 -6.93
C SER A 8 0.23 -17.94 -7.73
N LEU A 9 0.17 -17.63 -9.02
CA LEU A 9 1.35 -17.46 -9.86
C LEU A 9 2.19 -16.24 -9.44
N ALA A 10 1.56 -15.22 -8.83
CA ALA A 10 2.23 -14.06 -8.27
C ALA A 10 2.86 -14.31 -6.88
N HIS A 11 2.84 -15.54 -6.36
CA HIS A 11 3.44 -15.86 -5.06
C HIS A 11 4.93 -15.46 -4.99
N HIS A 12 5.29 -14.73 -3.94
CA HIS A 12 6.55 -14.03 -3.71
C HIS A 12 6.95 -12.98 -4.77
N GLY A 13 6.00 -12.62 -5.63
CA GLY A 13 6.14 -11.59 -6.66
C GLY A 13 5.18 -10.43 -6.46
N VAL A 14 4.79 -9.82 -7.59
CA VAL A 14 3.90 -8.67 -7.66
C VAL A 14 2.66 -9.04 -8.46
N LEU A 15 1.48 -8.78 -7.89
CA LEU A 15 0.22 -8.80 -8.62
C LEU A 15 -0.11 -7.35 -9.00
N PHE A 16 0.02 -7.02 -10.27
CA PHE A 16 -0.29 -5.69 -10.80
C PHE A 16 -1.68 -5.67 -11.45
N LEU A 17 -2.54 -4.77 -10.99
CA LEU A 17 -3.87 -4.52 -11.54
C LEU A 17 -3.88 -3.14 -12.18
N ASP A 18 -3.70 -3.10 -13.50
CA ASP A 18 -3.91 -1.88 -14.26
C ASP A 18 -5.41 -1.63 -14.42
N GLU A 19 -5.84 -0.38 -14.35
CA GLU A 19 -7.26 0.00 -14.37
C GLU A 19 -8.11 -0.80 -13.38
N MET A 20 -7.69 -0.85 -12.12
CA MET A 20 -8.35 -1.61 -11.04
C MET A 20 -9.85 -1.31 -10.92
N THR A 21 -10.28 -0.08 -11.21
CA THR A 21 -11.69 0.30 -11.22
C THR A 21 -12.49 -0.33 -12.37
N GLU A 22 -11.89 -0.93 -13.39
CA GLU A 22 -12.61 -1.64 -14.46
C GLU A 22 -12.90 -3.11 -14.14
N PHE A 23 -12.27 -3.66 -13.10
CA PHE A 23 -12.60 -4.99 -12.62
C PHE A 23 -13.97 -5.02 -11.96
N ARG A 24 -14.61 -6.20 -12.02
CA ARG A 24 -15.85 -6.46 -11.29
C ARG A 24 -15.57 -6.43 -9.79
N ALA A 25 -16.46 -5.79 -9.02
CA ALA A 25 -16.29 -5.63 -7.57
C ALA A 25 -16.09 -6.98 -6.86
N GLU A 26 -16.79 -8.04 -7.28
CA GLU A 26 -16.65 -9.37 -6.70
C GLU A 26 -15.26 -9.97 -6.92
N THR A 27 -14.59 -9.60 -8.03
CA THR A 27 -13.23 -10.07 -8.33
C THR A 27 -12.21 -9.36 -7.44
N LEU A 28 -12.38 -8.06 -7.21
CA LEU A 28 -11.55 -7.29 -6.29
C LEU A 28 -11.76 -7.74 -4.84
N ASP A 29 -13.00 -7.97 -4.44
CA ASP A 29 -13.34 -8.43 -3.10
C ASP A 29 -12.80 -9.83 -2.80
N ALA A 30 -12.62 -10.67 -3.82
CA ALA A 30 -11.98 -11.97 -3.69
C ALA A 30 -10.50 -11.88 -3.29
N LEU A 31 -9.81 -10.76 -3.56
CA LEU A 31 -8.42 -10.54 -3.15
C LEU A 31 -8.25 -10.38 -1.64
N ARG A 32 -9.32 -10.02 -0.92
CA ARG A 32 -9.27 -9.74 0.52
C ARG A 32 -8.74 -10.90 1.35
N GLN A 33 -9.12 -12.14 1.00
CA GLN A 33 -8.66 -13.35 1.68
C GLN A 33 -7.17 -13.65 1.38
N PRO A 34 -6.73 -13.75 0.11
CA PRO A 34 -5.32 -13.92 -0.22
C PRO A 34 -4.40 -12.88 0.42
N MET A 35 -4.83 -11.62 0.49
CA MET A 35 -4.06 -10.53 1.12
C MET A 35 -3.91 -10.65 2.65
N GLU A 36 -4.73 -11.47 3.31
CA GLU A 36 -4.69 -11.67 4.76
C GLU A 36 -4.07 -13.02 5.15
N GLU A 37 -4.48 -14.07 4.46
CA GLU A 37 -4.08 -15.45 4.76
C GLU A 37 -2.80 -15.84 4.00
N HIS A 38 -2.47 -15.15 2.90
CA HIS A 38 -1.39 -15.48 1.97
C HIS A 38 -1.56 -16.86 1.32
N GLU A 39 -2.78 -17.37 1.28
CA GLU A 39 -3.17 -18.63 0.66
C GLU A 39 -4.59 -18.53 0.08
N ILE A 40 -4.89 -19.42 -0.87
CA ILE A 40 -6.20 -19.52 -1.52
C ILE A 40 -6.74 -20.92 -1.25
N HIS A 41 -7.95 -20.98 -0.69
CA HIS A 41 -8.66 -22.23 -0.49
C HIS A 41 -9.68 -22.45 -1.61
N LEU A 42 -9.51 -23.52 -2.39
CA LEU A 42 -10.46 -23.92 -3.44
C LEU A 42 -11.16 -25.21 -3.05
N TYR A 43 -12.49 -25.20 -3.13
CA TYR A 43 -13.33 -26.37 -2.90
C TYR A 43 -13.98 -26.80 -4.21
N ARG A 44 -13.62 -27.98 -4.73
CA ARG A 44 -14.18 -28.50 -5.99
C ARG A 44 -14.38 -30.00 -5.91
N LEU A 45 -15.56 -30.49 -6.29
CA LEU A 45 -15.90 -31.92 -6.39
C LEU A 45 -15.50 -32.73 -5.14
N ARG A 46 -15.81 -32.22 -3.94
CA ARG A 46 -15.48 -32.81 -2.62
C ARG A 46 -13.98 -32.83 -2.25
N HIS A 47 -13.12 -32.17 -3.02
CA HIS A 47 -11.71 -31.98 -2.68
C HIS A 47 -11.41 -30.54 -2.27
N ARG A 48 -10.52 -30.37 -1.29
CA ARG A 48 -9.96 -29.10 -0.86
C ARG A 48 -8.55 -28.96 -1.44
N PHE A 49 -8.31 -27.87 -2.16
CA PHE A 49 -6.99 -27.49 -2.66
C PHE A 49 -6.57 -26.19 -1.98
N VAL A 50 -5.30 -26.10 -1.63
CA VAL A 50 -4.71 -24.90 -1.02
C VAL A 50 -3.53 -24.49 -1.88
N TYR A 51 -3.57 -23.25 -2.38
CA TYR A 51 -2.47 -22.67 -3.16
C TYR A 51 -1.85 -21.49 -2.40
N PRO A 52 -0.52 -21.34 -2.39
CA PRO A 52 0.11 -20.18 -1.81
C PRO A 52 -0.21 -18.92 -2.63
N ALA A 53 -0.28 -17.77 -1.96
CA ALA A 53 -0.63 -16.48 -2.54
C ALA A 53 -0.04 -15.32 -1.74
N ASP A 54 1.25 -15.43 -1.40
CA ASP A 54 1.98 -14.34 -0.75
C ASP A 54 2.55 -13.32 -1.76
N PHE A 55 1.81 -12.28 -2.14
CA PHE A 55 2.21 -11.32 -3.18
C PHE A 55 2.16 -9.87 -2.68
N LEU A 56 2.88 -8.97 -3.37
CA LEU A 56 2.67 -7.52 -3.26
C LEU A 56 1.59 -7.10 -4.27
N LEU A 57 0.49 -6.54 -3.79
CA LEU A 57 -0.53 -5.96 -4.66
C LEU A 57 -0.13 -4.53 -5.05
N ILE A 58 -0.14 -4.24 -6.34
CA ILE A 58 -0.05 -2.89 -6.88
C ILE A 58 -1.26 -2.66 -7.78
N GLY A 59 -2.05 -1.64 -7.49
CA GLY A 59 -3.21 -1.28 -8.31
C GLY A 59 -3.06 0.14 -8.83
N ALA A 60 -3.35 0.34 -10.11
CA ALA A 60 -3.52 1.65 -10.72
C ALA A 60 -5.00 1.87 -11.01
N ALA A 61 -5.51 3.08 -10.76
CA ALA A 61 -6.90 3.42 -11.05
C ALA A 61 -7.01 4.89 -11.39
N ASN A 62 -7.85 5.20 -12.37
CA ASN A 62 -8.26 6.58 -12.63
C ASN A 62 -9.35 6.95 -11.61
N PRO A 63 -9.31 8.17 -11.04
CA PRO A 63 -10.30 8.59 -10.07
C PRO A 63 -11.67 8.88 -10.71
N CYS A 64 -11.70 9.05 -12.05
CA CYS A 64 -12.93 9.13 -12.82
C CYS A 64 -12.74 8.52 -14.21
N ARG A 65 -13.85 8.24 -14.90
CA ARG A 65 -13.82 7.67 -16.27
C ARG A 65 -13.26 8.61 -17.33
N CYS A 66 -13.33 9.93 -17.13
CA CYS A 66 -12.85 10.88 -18.13
C CYS A 66 -11.34 11.15 -18.05
N GLY A 67 -10.67 10.74 -16.97
CA GLY A 67 -9.21 10.87 -16.82
C GLY A 67 -8.70 12.30 -16.65
N GLU A 68 -9.59 13.27 -16.44
CA GLU A 68 -9.27 14.71 -16.32
C GLU A 68 -9.57 15.25 -14.90
N TYR A 69 -9.96 14.37 -13.97
CA TYR A 69 -10.17 14.74 -12.56
C TYR A 69 -8.81 14.75 -11.84
N LEU A 70 -8.53 15.82 -11.10
CA LEU A 70 -7.25 16.13 -10.42
C LEU A 70 -6.08 16.48 -11.35
N GLU A 71 -6.27 16.44 -12.67
CA GLU A 71 -5.25 16.84 -13.63
C GLU A 71 -5.05 18.37 -13.67
N PRO A 72 -3.80 18.88 -13.62
CA PRO A 72 -3.52 20.30 -13.78
C PRO A 72 -4.05 20.83 -15.14
N GLY A 73 -4.98 21.77 -15.09
CA GLY A 73 -5.62 22.32 -16.30
C GLY A 73 -6.65 21.41 -16.97
N GLY A 74 -6.91 20.23 -16.40
CA GLY A 74 -7.95 19.31 -16.85
C GLY A 74 -9.35 19.85 -16.56
N THR A 75 -10.28 19.64 -17.49
CA THR A 75 -11.70 19.96 -17.29
C THR A 75 -12.50 18.67 -17.17
N CYS A 76 -12.64 18.17 -15.95
CA CYS A 76 -13.45 16.99 -15.65
C CYS A 76 -14.91 17.22 -16.04
N ARG A 77 -15.49 16.27 -16.79
CA ARG A 77 -16.90 16.28 -17.20
C ARG A 77 -17.78 15.37 -16.34
N CYS A 78 -17.18 14.60 -15.44
CA CYS A 78 -17.91 13.69 -14.57
C CYS A 78 -18.54 14.45 -13.39
N THR A 79 -19.80 14.14 -13.08
CA THR A 79 -20.43 14.68 -11.86
C THR A 79 -19.83 14.03 -10.61
N PRO A 80 -19.94 14.67 -9.42
CA PRO A 80 -19.47 14.06 -8.17
C PRO A 80 -20.05 12.66 -7.91
N ASP A 81 -21.33 12.44 -8.22
CA ASP A 81 -21.98 11.12 -8.11
C ASP A 81 -21.38 10.07 -9.05
N GLN A 82 -20.97 10.48 -10.25
CA GLN A 82 -20.32 9.59 -11.22
C GLN A 82 -18.91 9.21 -10.77
N GLN A 83 -18.17 10.16 -10.18
CA GLN A 83 -16.84 9.93 -9.61
C GLN A 83 -16.94 8.97 -8.44
N LYS A 84 -17.81 9.26 -7.47
CA LYS A 84 -18.08 8.40 -6.31
C LYS A 84 -18.50 6.99 -6.72
N ARG A 85 -19.42 6.86 -7.70
CA ARG A 85 -19.85 5.55 -8.22
C ARG A 85 -18.74 4.79 -8.95
N HIS A 86 -17.80 5.49 -9.58
CA HIS A 86 -16.66 4.85 -10.23
C HIS A 86 -15.68 4.31 -9.20
N LEU A 87 -15.31 5.13 -8.22
CA LEU A 87 -14.42 4.74 -7.12
C LEU A 87 -15.03 3.69 -6.19
N SER A 88 -16.36 3.69 -6.00
CA SER A 88 -17.06 2.72 -5.15
C SER A 88 -16.97 1.28 -5.65
N ARG A 89 -16.43 1.04 -6.86
CA ARG A 89 -16.07 -0.30 -7.33
C ARG A 89 -14.95 -0.92 -6.48
N ILE A 90 -14.11 -0.09 -5.87
CA ILE A 90 -13.14 -0.51 -4.88
C ILE A 90 -13.82 -0.44 -3.51
N SER A 91 -14.05 -1.61 -2.89
CA SER A 91 -14.76 -1.66 -1.63
C SER A 91 -13.94 -1.07 -0.48
N GLY A 92 -14.60 -0.41 0.48
CA GLY A 92 -13.96 0.06 1.72
C GLY A 92 -13.18 -1.05 2.46
N PRO A 93 -13.73 -2.29 2.59
CA PRO A 93 -12.98 -3.41 3.13
C PRO A 93 -11.71 -3.78 2.38
N LEU A 94 -11.65 -3.59 1.05
CA LEU A 94 -10.43 -3.78 0.27
C LEU A 94 -9.44 -2.63 0.49
N LEU A 95 -9.91 -1.37 0.51
CA LEU A 95 -9.08 -0.19 0.82
C LEU A 95 -8.45 -0.27 2.22
N ASP A 96 -9.17 -0.82 3.20
CA ASP A 96 -8.63 -1.12 4.54
C ASP A 96 -7.45 -2.11 4.51
N ARG A 97 -7.26 -2.85 3.40
CA ARG A 97 -6.15 -3.78 3.18
C ARG A 97 -5.01 -3.18 2.34
N ILE A 98 -5.18 -1.98 1.80
CA ILE A 98 -4.15 -1.24 1.10
C ILE A 98 -3.38 -0.40 2.13
N ASP A 99 -2.05 -0.54 2.10
CA ASP A 99 -1.15 0.17 3.02
C ASP A 99 -0.88 1.61 2.56
N LEU A 100 -0.77 1.81 1.24
CA LEU A 100 -0.37 3.06 0.60
C LEU A 100 -1.33 3.41 -0.53
N VAL A 101 -1.73 4.68 -0.55
CA VAL A 101 -2.47 5.31 -1.64
C VAL A 101 -1.69 6.55 -2.04
N VAL A 102 -1.29 6.61 -3.31
CA VAL A 102 -0.53 7.74 -3.84
C VAL A 102 -1.26 8.27 -5.05
N GLU A 103 -1.59 9.56 -5.01
CA GLU A 103 -2.11 10.29 -6.16
C GLU A 103 -0.96 10.64 -7.10
N MET A 104 -1.17 10.42 -8.40
CA MET A 104 -0.21 10.77 -9.43
C MET A 104 -0.90 11.67 -10.45
N THR A 105 -0.29 12.82 -10.72
CA THR A 105 -0.70 13.72 -11.80
C THR A 105 0.20 13.51 -13.01
N ARG A 106 -0.25 13.94 -14.20
CA ARG A 106 0.60 13.90 -15.39
C ARG A 106 1.84 14.78 -15.17
N PRO A 107 3.05 14.25 -15.41
CA PRO A 107 4.25 15.08 -15.41
C PRO A 107 4.18 16.09 -16.57
N ASP A 108 4.70 17.30 -16.33
CA ASP A 108 4.79 18.33 -17.38
C ASP A 108 5.65 17.86 -18.57
N GLY A 109 5.41 18.42 -19.75
CA GLY A 109 6.14 18.06 -20.98
C GLY A 109 7.67 18.19 -20.85
N ASP A 110 8.14 19.15 -20.05
CA ASP A 110 9.57 19.33 -19.75
C ASP A 110 10.12 18.20 -18.88
N ALA A 111 9.33 17.66 -17.95
CA ALA A 111 9.72 16.51 -17.12
C ALA A 111 9.72 15.21 -17.94
N ILE A 112 8.75 15.03 -18.84
CA ILE A 112 8.68 13.89 -19.77
C ILE A 112 9.89 13.92 -20.72
N SER A 113 10.13 15.06 -21.36
CA SER A 113 11.25 15.23 -22.29
C SER A 113 12.60 15.07 -21.59
N ALA A 114 12.80 15.64 -20.40
CA ALA A 114 14.01 15.42 -19.60
C ALA A 114 14.24 13.93 -19.22
N GLY A 115 13.16 13.15 -19.07
CA GLY A 115 13.23 11.69 -18.88
C GLY A 115 13.64 10.94 -20.14
N MET A 116 13.23 11.42 -21.33
CA MET A 116 13.56 10.80 -22.62
C MET A 116 14.91 11.27 -23.20
N THR A 117 15.34 12.49 -22.92
CA THR A 117 16.59 13.11 -23.39
C THR A 117 17.67 13.16 -22.29
N GLY A 118 17.54 12.36 -21.24
CA GLY A 118 18.56 12.25 -20.21
C GLY A 118 19.94 12.06 -20.86
N PRO A 119 20.99 12.78 -20.42
CA PRO A 119 22.25 12.80 -21.13
C PRO A 119 22.83 11.39 -21.21
N SER A 120 23.39 11.05 -22.38
CA SER A 120 24.18 9.84 -22.64
C SER A 120 25.36 9.64 -21.66
N ASP A 121 25.69 10.68 -20.89
CA ASP A 121 26.75 10.73 -19.88
C ASP A 121 26.28 11.18 -18.49
N ARG A 122 24.99 11.01 -18.13
CA ARG A 122 24.63 11.08 -16.69
C ARG A 122 25.24 9.84 -16.02
N PRO A 123 26.09 9.97 -14.99
CA PRO A 123 26.47 8.80 -14.21
C PRO A 123 25.18 8.13 -13.76
N PRO A 124 25.05 6.79 -13.87
CA PRO A 124 23.82 6.09 -13.50
C PRO A 124 23.45 6.56 -12.11
N CYS A 125 22.26 7.14 -11.95
CA CYS A 125 21.79 7.77 -10.73
C CYS A 125 22.22 6.93 -9.52
N GLN A 126 23.23 7.41 -8.78
CA GLN A 126 23.95 6.61 -7.76
C GLN A 126 23.06 6.28 -6.54
N ASP A 127 21.92 6.95 -6.41
CA ASP A 127 20.81 6.53 -5.54
C ASP A 127 19.81 5.69 -6.36
N GLN A 128 20.19 4.46 -6.73
CA GLN A 128 19.19 3.51 -7.20
C GLN A 128 18.17 3.30 -6.05
N PRO A 129 16.86 3.47 -6.28
CA PRO A 129 15.82 3.16 -5.29
C PRO A 129 16.03 1.77 -4.65
N GLY A 130 16.55 0.81 -5.41
CA GLY A 130 16.91 -0.53 -4.91
C GLY A 130 18.03 -0.54 -3.85
N ARG A 131 18.95 0.42 -3.83
CA ARG A 131 19.95 0.55 -2.75
C ARG A 131 19.29 1.03 -1.46
N ARG A 132 18.48 2.08 -1.51
CA ARG A 132 17.75 2.61 -0.34
C ARG A 132 16.79 1.57 0.24
N VAL A 133 16.07 0.85 -0.61
CA VAL A 133 15.20 -0.25 -0.18
C VAL A 133 16.00 -1.37 0.52
N ARG A 134 17.19 -1.71 0.00
CA ARG A 134 18.08 -2.69 0.66
C ARG A 134 18.56 -2.21 2.03
N GLN A 135 19.00 -0.95 2.14
CA GLN A 135 19.44 -0.36 3.41
C GLN A 135 18.31 -0.32 4.44
N CYS A 136 17.10 0.08 4.04
CA CYS A 136 15.90 0.04 4.87
C CYS A 136 15.62 -1.38 5.41
N ARG A 137 15.71 -2.39 4.54
CA ARG A 137 15.54 -3.80 4.94
C ARG A 137 16.62 -4.28 5.91
N GLU A 138 17.89 -3.95 5.65
CA GLU A 138 19.00 -4.28 6.55
C GLU A 138 18.81 -3.64 7.93
N PHE A 139 18.47 -2.35 7.98
CA PHE A 139 18.19 -1.62 9.20
C PHE A 139 17.06 -2.28 10.02
N GLN A 140 15.99 -2.67 9.33
CA GLN A 140 14.91 -3.45 9.92
C GLN A 140 15.40 -4.81 10.46
N PHE A 141 16.20 -5.54 9.69
CA PHE A 141 16.68 -6.86 10.09
C PHE A 141 17.60 -6.77 11.30
N ASP A 142 18.42 -5.73 11.39
CA ASP A 142 19.27 -5.48 12.54
C ASP A 142 18.46 -5.15 13.80
N ARG A 143 17.35 -4.40 13.69
CA ARG A 143 16.39 -4.25 14.81
C ARG A 143 15.84 -5.61 15.26
N CYS A 144 15.37 -6.46 14.34
CA CYS A 144 14.88 -7.80 14.69
C CYS A 144 15.95 -8.64 15.39
N ARG A 145 17.20 -8.62 14.88
CA ARG A 145 18.35 -9.34 15.45
C ARG A 145 18.70 -8.84 16.86
N ARG A 146 18.75 -7.51 17.09
CA ARG A 146 18.97 -6.90 18.41
C ARG A 146 17.95 -7.42 19.44
N ARG A 147 16.70 -7.65 19.00
CA ARG A 147 15.61 -8.15 19.83
C ARG A 147 15.51 -9.67 19.91
N LYS A 148 16.42 -10.41 19.24
CA LYS A 148 16.40 -11.87 19.14
C LYS A 148 15.08 -12.43 18.59
N GLU A 149 14.45 -11.68 17.68
CA GLU A 149 13.22 -12.10 17.00
C GLU A 149 13.51 -12.63 15.59
N PRO A 150 12.63 -13.49 15.04
CA PRO A 150 12.72 -13.89 13.64
C PRO A 150 12.70 -12.67 12.71
N VAL A 151 13.58 -12.68 11.72
CA VAL A 151 13.66 -11.61 10.72
C VAL A 151 12.37 -11.56 9.91
N ARG A 152 11.68 -10.41 9.97
CA ARG A 152 10.41 -10.17 9.27
C ARG A 152 10.36 -8.71 8.83
N LEU A 153 9.71 -8.45 7.70
CA LEU A 153 9.38 -7.10 7.23
C LEU A 153 8.28 -6.45 8.09
N ASN A 154 8.23 -5.12 8.14
CA ASN A 154 7.29 -4.38 8.99
C ASN A 154 5.84 -4.70 8.59
N GLY A 155 5.59 -4.79 7.29
CA GLY A 155 4.30 -5.19 6.73
C GLY A 155 3.79 -6.55 7.24
N ARG A 156 4.68 -7.45 7.65
CA ARG A 156 4.35 -8.81 8.15
C ARG A 156 4.17 -8.89 9.66
N GLN A 157 4.35 -7.78 10.38
CA GLN A 157 4.13 -7.73 11.82
C GLN A 157 2.62 -7.61 12.10
N SER A 158 2.08 -8.51 12.91
CA SER A 158 0.65 -8.52 13.26
C SER A 158 0.44 -9.02 14.69
N GLY A 159 -0.78 -8.87 15.22
CA GLY A 159 -1.16 -9.39 16.53
C GLY A 159 -0.86 -8.46 17.71
N MET A 160 -1.11 -8.97 18.93
CA MET A 160 -0.87 -8.23 20.18
C MET A 160 0.60 -7.84 20.32
N GLY A 161 0.87 -6.66 20.89
CA GLY A 161 2.22 -6.12 21.06
C GLY A 161 2.86 -5.55 19.80
N LEU A 162 2.08 -5.22 18.76
CA LEU A 162 2.58 -4.63 17.51
C LEU A 162 3.46 -3.40 17.77
N ALA A 163 2.98 -2.46 18.59
CA ALA A 163 3.72 -1.22 18.86
C ALA A 163 5.05 -1.47 19.59
N GLN A 164 5.09 -2.46 20.50
CA GLN A 164 6.33 -2.87 21.16
C GLN A 164 7.31 -3.49 20.16
N ARG A 165 6.81 -4.30 19.22
CA ARG A 165 7.65 -4.90 18.17
C ARG A 165 8.22 -3.88 17.19
N LEU A 166 7.43 -2.83 16.90
CA LEU A 166 7.84 -1.72 16.05
C LEU A 166 8.64 -0.64 16.82
N GLU A 167 8.89 -0.83 18.12
CA GLU A 167 9.59 0.13 18.98
C GLU A 167 8.99 1.55 18.90
N ILE A 168 7.66 1.63 18.88
CA ILE A 168 6.92 2.90 18.85
C ILE A 168 6.68 3.34 20.30
N ASP A 169 7.08 4.57 20.61
CA ASP A 169 6.92 5.15 21.94
C ASP A 169 5.43 5.20 22.35
N PRO A 170 5.07 4.85 23.60
CA PRO A 170 3.70 4.97 24.11
C PRO A 170 3.03 6.33 23.88
N GLN A 171 3.79 7.43 23.88
CA GLN A 171 3.27 8.76 23.54
C GLN A 171 2.81 8.81 22.08
N LEU A 172 3.61 8.33 21.14
CA LEU A 172 3.27 8.30 19.72
C LEU A 172 2.09 7.37 19.43
N ILE A 173 1.93 6.29 20.21
CA ILE A 173 0.73 5.44 20.14
C ILE A 173 -0.52 6.25 20.51
N ARG A 174 -0.46 7.11 21.55
CA ARG A 174 -1.59 7.96 21.93
C ARG A 174 -1.88 9.02 20.87
N GLU A 175 -0.84 9.66 20.34
CA GLU A 175 -0.96 10.64 19.24
C GLU A 175 -1.60 9.99 18.00
N GLY A 176 -1.08 8.85 17.57
CA GLY A 176 -1.63 8.09 16.44
C GLY A 176 -3.07 7.63 16.67
N ALA A 177 -3.43 7.22 17.89
CA ALA A 177 -4.81 6.85 18.23
C ALA A 177 -5.77 8.06 18.16
N ALA A 178 -5.34 9.24 18.61
CA ALA A 178 -6.13 10.46 18.48
C ALA A 178 -6.37 10.83 17.01
N MET A 179 -5.33 10.75 16.17
CA MET A 179 -5.44 10.96 14.71
C MET A 179 -6.37 9.92 14.06
N ALA A 180 -6.21 8.65 14.41
CA ALA A 180 -7.04 7.56 13.89
C ALA A 180 -8.52 7.76 14.23
N ASN A 181 -8.84 8.21 15.45
CA ASN A 181 -10.21 8.53 15.85
C ASN A 181 -10.80 9.71 15.08
N ALA A 182 -10.02 10.79 14.90
CA ALA A 182 -10.45 11.96 14.14
C ALA A 182 -10.79 11.61 12.68
N LEU A 183 -10.12 10.60 12.13
CA LEU A 183 -10.27 10.14 10.75
C LEU A 183 -11.11 8.87 10.63
N GLN A 184 -11.71 8.40 11.73
CA GLN A 184 -12.54 7.19 11.77
C GLN A 184 -11.85 5.95 11.14
N LEU A 185 -10.54 5.81 11.37
CA LEU A 185 -9.79 4.65 10.89
C LEU A 185 -10.24 3.38 11.61
N SER A 186 -10.35 2.28 10.85
CA SER A 186 -10.54 0.96 11.43
C SER A 186 -9.31 0.55 12.25
N VAL A 187 -9.47 -0.39 13.19
CA VAL A 187 -8.32 -0.97 13.95
C VAL A 187 -7.24 -1.49 13.01
N ARG A 188 -7.64 -2.08 11.87
CA ARG A 188 -6.73 -2.56 10.83
C ARG A 188 -6.00 -1.41 10.15
N GLY A 189 -6.72 -0.34 9.78
CA GLY A 189 -6.14 0.89 9.24
C GLY A 189 -5.12 1.50 10.20
N TYR A 190 -5.43 1.54 11.50
CA TYR A 190 -4.48 2.02 12.51
C TYR A 190 -3.22 1.15 12.63
N HIS A 191 -3.36 -0.17 12.65
CA HIS A 191 -2.19 -1.07 12.64
C HIS A 191 -1.33 -0.94 11.37
N ARG A 192 -1.93 -0.60 10.22
CA ARG A 192 -1.19 -0.29 8.99
C ARG A 192 -0.46 1.04 9.09
N LEU A 193 -1.11 2.07 9.62
CA LEU A 193 -0.48 3.37 9.90
C LEU A 193 0.80 3.21 10.72
N LEU A 194 0.75 2.43 11.80
CA LEU A 194 1.93 2.17 12.65
C LEU A 194 3.05 1.43 11.89
N ARG A 195 2.70 0.42 11.09
CA ARG A 195 3.67 -0.33 10.25
C ARG A 195 4.32 0.57 9.20
N LEU A 196 3.54 1.46 8.60
CA LEU A 196 4.02 2.40 7.60
C LEU A 196 4.92 3.45 8.23
N ALA A 197 4.51 4.08 9.32
CA ALA A 197 5.34 5.05 10.06
C ALA A 197 6.67 4.43 10.50
N ARG A 198 6.67 3.15 10.92
CA ARG A 198 7.93 2.46 11.21
C ARG A 198 8.77 2.20 9.96
N THR A 199 8.14 1.90 8.84
CA THR A 199 8.84 1.67 7.57
C THR A 199 9.47 2.96 7.03
N ILE A 200 8.79 4.10 7.18
CA ILE A 200 9.33 5.43 6.87
C ILE A 200 10.55 5.71 7.76
N ALA A 201 10.44 5.50 9.08
CA ALA A 201 11.57 5.63 9.99
C ALA A 201 12.76 4.75 9.59
N ASP A 202 12.51 3.49 9.20
CA ASP A 202 13.54 2.56 8.74
C ASP A 202 14.15 2.98 7.40
N TYR A 203 13.36 3.59 6.51
CA TYR A 203 13.81 4.14 5.24
C TYR A 203 14.74 5.34 5.43
N GLU A 204 14.53 6.13 6.48
CA GLU A 204 15.40 7.23 6.91
C GLU A 204 16.56 6.78 7.83
N LEU A 205 16.69 5.48 8.10
CA LEU A 205 17.67 4.91 9.03
C LEU A 205 17.57 5.49 10.46
N SER A 206 16.34 5.82 10.86
CA SER A 206 16.03 6.37 12.17
C SER A 206 15.70 5.25 13.17
N ASP A 207 16.45 5.19 14.27
CA ASP A 207 16.23 4.18 15.32
C ASP A 207 14.83 4.30 15.95
N ARG A 208 14.32 5.53 16.07
CA ARG A 208 13.03 5.82 16.72
C ARG A 208 12.01 6.32 15.70
N VAL A 209 10.78 5.84 15.84
CA VAL A 209 9.64 6.48 15.19
C VAL A 209 9.41 7.85 15.85
N ARG A 210 9.07 8.86 15.05
CA ARG A 210 8.81 10.24 15.46
C ARG A 210 7.44 10.67 14.94
N SER A 211 6.90 11.78 15.46
CA SER A 211 5.59 12.30 15.02
C SER A 211 5.57 12.66 13.53
N GLU A 212 6.71 13.07 12.95
CA GLU A 212 6.84 13.34 11.51
C GLU A 212 6.58 12.10 10.65
N HIS A 213 7.10 10.92 11.03
CA HIS A 213 6.84 9.68 10.29
C HIS A 213 5.37 9.23 10.40
N LEU A 214 4.70 9.51 11.53
CA LEU A 214 3.26 9.25 11.67
C LEU A 214 2.44 10.16 10.76
N ALA A 215 2.80 11.45 10.70
CA ALA A 215 2.13 12.42 9.86
C ALA A 215 2.28 12.06 8.37
N GLU A 216 3.48 11.69 7.92
CA GLU A 216 3.73 11.24 6.55
C GLU A 216 2.96 9.94 6.23
N ALA A 217 3.00 8.95 7.13
CA ALA A 217 2.23 7.71 6.96
C ALA A 217 0.73 7.99 6.83
N LEU A 218 0.23 9.02 7.52
CA LEU A 218 -1.17 9.41 7.47
C LEU A 218 -1.52 10.07 6.13
N GLN A 219 -0.64 10.92 5.60
CA GLN A 219 -0.82 11.53 4.28
C GLN A 219 -1.03 10.47 3.21
N TYR A 220 -0.21 9.41 3.18
CA TYR A 220 -0.38 8.29 2.25
C TYR A 220 -1.67 7.47 2.41
N ARG A 221 -2.47 7.69 3.47
CA ARG A 221 -3.78 7.04 3.64
C ARG A 221 -4.96 7.95 3.31
N LEU A 222 -4.83 9.25 3.50
CA LEU A 222 -5.96 10.19 3.49
C LEU A 222 -6.62 10.36 2.11
N HIS A 223 -5.86 10.21 1.03
CA HIS A 223 -6.28 10.68 -0.29
C HIS A 223 -7.46 9.92 -0.93
N LEU A 224 -7.63 8.60 -0.69
CA LEU A 224 -8.80 7.86 -1.19
C LEU A 224 -9.91 7.67 -0.14
N ASP A 225 -9.57 7.58 1.15
CA ASP A 225 -10.57 7.31 2.20
C ASP A 225 -11.58 8.47 2.33
N ALA A 226 -11.16 9.73 2.10
CA ALA A 226 -12.05 10.89 2.16
C ALA A 226 -13.08 10.94 1.02
N GLU A 227 -12.71 10.55 -0.20
CA GLU A 227 -13.60 10.59 -1.37
C GLU A 227 -14.50 9.33 -1.48
N VAL A 228 -14.03 8.19 -0.96
CA VAL A 228 -14.80 6.93 -1.00
C VAL A 228 -15.76 6.79 0.18
N ARG A 229 -15.44 7.38 1.35
CA ARG A 229 -16.25 7.26 2.59
C ARG A 229 -17.13 8.49 2.90
N SER A 230 -16.92 9.64 2.25
CA SER A 230 -17.93 10.72 2.21
C SER A 230 -19.08 10.33 1.28
#